data_AF-A0A6I2YRR1-F1
#
_entry.id   AF-A0A6I2YRR1-F1
#
_cell.length_a   1.000
_cell.length_b   1.000
_cell.length_c   1.000
_cell.angle_alpha   90.00
_cell.angle_beta   90.00
_cell.angle_gamma   90.00
#
_symmetry.space_group_name_H-M   'P 1'
#
loop_
_entity.id
_entity.type
_entity.pdbx_description
1 polymer ?
#
loop_
_entity_poly.entity_id
_entity_poly.type
_entity_poly.pdbx_seq_one_letter_code
_entity_poly.pdbx_strand_id
1 'polypeptide(L)' 'MAAPVTQSPAELSLWWNTLPPELLKPIGSPLPGDTTADIAIVGAGYTGLWTAYYLLKADPSLRVAIVEANYAGFGAS' A
#
# COMPACT_ATOMS: atom_id res chain seq x y z
N MET A 1 -0.96 -22.17 -4.86
CA MET A 1 -0.14 -20.95 -5.05
C MET A 1 -0.31 -20.51 -6.49
N ALA A 2 -0.97 -19.37 -6.74
CA ALA A 2 -1.02 -18.78 -8.07
C ALA A 2 0.36 -18.18 -8.39
N ALA A 3 0.80 -18.28 -9.64
CA ALA A 3 2.03 -17.63 -10.11
C ALA A 3 1.90 -16.10 -9.90
N PRO A 4 2.99 -15.40 -9.53
CA PRO A 4 2.94 -13.95 -9.42
C PRO A 4 2.59 -13.36 -10.79
N VAL A 5 1.65 -12.42 -10.82
CA VAL A 5 1.31 -11.67 -12.02
C VAL A 5 2.55 -10.89 -12.45
N THR A 6 3.15 -11.25 -13.58
CA THR A 6 4.38 -10.65 -14.12
C THR A 6 4.12 -9.42 -15.01
N GLN A 7 2.99 -8.74 -14.81
CA GLN A 7 2.68 -7.52 -15.57
C GLN A 7 3.26 -6.33 -14.81
N SER A 8 4.00 -5.48 -15.52
CA SER A 8 4.50 -4.27 -14.88
C SER A 8 3.31 -3.37 -14.53
N PRO A 9 3.25 -2.79 -13.33
CA PRO A 9 2.17 -1.88 -12.96
C PRO A 9 1.96 -0.71 -13.95
N ALA A 10 3.02 -0.30 -14.67
CA ALA A 10 2.98 0.75 -15.69
C ALA A 10 2.25 0.33 -16.98
N GLU A 11 2.10 -0.97 -17.24
CA GLU A 11 1.32 -1.50 -18.37
C GLU A 11 -0.17 -1.62 -18.03
N LEU A 12 -0.54 -1.56 -16.75
CA LEU A 12 -1.91 -1.77 -16.26
C LEU A 12 -2.64 -0.49 -15.84
N SER A 13 -1.92 0.59 -15.54
CA SER A 13 -2.49 1.82 -14.98
C SER A 13 -1.90 3.07 -15.61
N LEU A 14 -2.76 3.91 -16.22
CA LEU A 14 -2.38 5.23 -16.74
C LEU A 14 -1.72 6.08 -15.64
N TRP A 15 -2.30 6.07 -14.44
CA TRP A 15 -1.78 6.81 -13.29
C TRP A 15 -0.34 6.43 -12.99
N TRP A 16 -0.08 5.14 -12.97
CA TRP A 16 1.23 4.59 -12.66
C TRP A 16 2.24 4.83 -13.80
N ASN A 17 1.79 4.80 -15.05
CA ASN A 17 2.61 5.15 -16.22
C ASN A 17 3.07 6.62 -16.20
N THR A 18 2.22 7.52 -15.70
CA THR A 18 2.50 8.96 -15.68
C THR A 18 3.26 9.46 -14.45
N LEU A 19 3.62 8.57 -13.53
CA LEU A 19 4.34 9.00 -12.33
C LEU A 19 5.78 9.39 -12.62
N PRO A 20 6.30 10.39 -11.88
CA PRO A 20 7.73 10.67 -11.85
C PRO A 20 8.55 9.40 -11.49
N PRO A 21 9.71 9.15 -12.14
CA PRO A 21 10.50 7.94 -11.92
C PRO A 21 10.90 7.68 -10.45
N GLU A 22 11.04 8.75 -9.66
CA GLU A 22 11.33 8.67 -8.24
C GLU A 22 10.21 8.02 -7.42
N LEU A 23 8.96 8.09 -7.89
CA LEU A 23 7.78 7.51 -7.23
C LEU A 23 7.48 6.08 -7.70
N LEU A 24 8.13 5.59 -8.75
CA LEU A 24 7.99 4.21 -9.23
C LEU A 24 8.72 3.19 -8.36
N LYS A 25 9.58 3.65 -7.45
CA LYS A 25 10.32 2.78 -6.53
C LYS A 25 9.36 2.23 -5.47
N PRO A 26 9.49 0.95 -5.06
CA PRO A 26 8.75 0.41 -3.93
C PRO A 26 8.92 1.30 -2.69
N ILE A 27 7.84 1.51 -1.94
CA ILE A 27 7.84 2.25 -0.69
C ILE A 27 8.47 1.34 0.39
N GLY A 28 9.80 1.22 0.35
CA GLY A 28 10.57 0.41 1.28
C GLY A 28 10.68 -1.08 0.93
N SER A 29 11.28 -1.83 1.85
CA SER A 29 11.41 -3.28 1.76
C SER A 29 10.10 -3.97 2.15
N PRO A 30 9.83 -5.20 1.64
CA PRO A 30 8.74 -6.03 2.14
C PRO A 30 8.83 -6.19 3.66
N LEU A 31 7.68 -6.43 4.29
CA LEU A 31 7.62 -6.68 5.73
C LEU A 31 8.53 -7.87 6.08
N PRO A 32 9.52 -7.69 6.98
CA PRO A 32 10.57 -8.69 7.20
C PRO A 32 10.10 -9.94 7.95
N GLY A 33 8.85 -9.95 8.42
CA GLY A 33 8.24 -11.01 9.20
C GLY A 33 7.13 -10.46 10.08
N ASP A 34 6.87 -11.14 11.19
CA ASP A 34 5.87 -10.71 12.15
C ASP A 34 6.20 -9.33 12.73
N THR A 35 5.16 -8.53 12.96
CA THR A 35 5.27 -7.20 13.59
C THR A 35 4.09 -6.93 14.51
N THR A 36 4.18 -5.89 15.31
CA THR A 36 3.12 -5.48 16.24
C THR A 36 2.71 -4.04 15.96
N ALA A 37 1.40 -3.84 15.79
CA ALA A 37 0.77 -2.54 15.61
C ALA A 37 -0.41 -2.43 16.59
N ASP A 38 -0.84 -1.20 16.85
CA ASP A 38 -2.05 -0.98 17.64
C ASP A 38 -3.29 -1.24 16.76
N ILE A 39 -3.17 -0.92 15.47
CA ILE A 39 -4.18 -1.22 14.43
C ILE A 39 -3.48 -1.77 13.18
N ALA A 40 -3.95 -2.92 12.70
CA ALA A 40 -3.53 -3.51 11.43
C ALA A 40 -4.65 -3.35 10.38
N ILE A 41 -4.32 -2.83 9.21
CA ILE A 41 -5.21 -2.63 8.06
C ILE A 41 -4.74 -3.51 6.91
N VAL A 42 -5.64 -4.32 6.36
CA VAL A 42 -5.35 -5.18 5.21
C VAL A 42 -5.95 -4.53 3.94
N GLY A 43 -5.08 -4.18 3.00
CA GLY A 43 -5.40 -3.52 1.74
C GLY A 43 -5.01 -2.05 1.71
N ALA A 44 -4.18 -1.65 0.74
CA ALA A 44 -3.72 -0.27 0.55
C ALA A 44 -4.46 0.46 -0.58
N GLY A 45 -5.78 0.26 -0.68
CA GLY A 45 -6.67 1.08 -1.52
C GLY A 45 -7.16 2.33 -0.77
N TYR A 46 -8.04 3.13 -1.40
CA TYR A 46 -8.55 4.36 -0.78
C TYR A 46 -9.14 4.15 0.61
N THR A 47 -9.99 3.13 0.80
CA THR A 47 -10.61 2.87 2.11
C THR A 47 -9.56 2.63 3.20
N GLY A 48 -8.54 1.82 2.92
CA GLY A 48 -7.49 1.52 3.89
C GLY A 48 -6.63 2.74 4.21
N LEU A 49 -6.20 3.48 3.18
CA LEU A 49 -5.38 4.68 3.33
C LEU A 49 -6.13 5.81 4.05
N TRP A 50 -7.39 6.05 3.70
CA TRP A 50 -8.23 7.04 4.39
C TRP A 50 -8.51 6.66 5.83
N THR A 51 -8.74 5.37 6.10
CA THR A 51 -8.90 4.87 7.47
C THR A 51 -7.65 5.17 8.30
N ALA A 52 -6.47 4.81 7.80
CA ALA A 52 -5.20 5.11 8.46
C ALA A 52 -5.01 6.62 8.69
N TYR A 53 -5.28 7.43 7.67
CA TYR A 53 -5.21 8.89 7.75
C TYR A 53 -6.08 9.42 8.88
N TYR A 54 -7.37 9.05 8.94
CA TYR A 54 -8.28 9.55 9.95
C TYR A 54 -7.98 9.03 11.36
N LEU A 55 -7.47 7.80 11.49
CA LEU A 55 -6.98 7.27 12.77
C LEU A 55 -5.83 8.12 13.31
N LEU A 56 -4.81 8.38 12.49
CA LEU A 56 -3.66 9.19 12.90
C LEU A 56 -4.01 10.68 13.09
N LYS A 57 -5.03 11.17 12.39
CA LYS A 57 -5.60 12.52 12.61
C LYS A 57 -6.28 12.64 13.97
N ALA A 58 -6.96 11.57 14.41
CA ALA A 58 -7.67 11.54 15.68
C ALA A 58 -6.73 11.27 16.86
N ASP A 59 -5.78 10.35 16.69
CA ASP A 59 -4.76 10.02 17.67
C ASP A 59 -3.41 9.74 16.97
N PRO A 60 -2.50 10.73 16.95
CA PRO A 60 -1.18 10.59 16.36
C PRO A 60 -0.24 9.60 17.09
N SER A 61 -0.60 9.12 18.28
CA SER A 61 0.21 8.16 19.04
C SER A 61 0.05 6.72 18.55
N LEU A 62 -1.01 6.44 17.78
CA LEU A 62 -1.29 5.11 17.24
C LEU A 62 -0.21 4.64 16.26
N ARG A 63 0.27 3.42 16.47
CA ARG A 63 1.10 2.69 15.50
C ARG A 63 0.17 1.92 14.56
N VAL A 64 -0.04 2.46 13.37
CA VAL A 64 -0.88 1.85 12.33
C VAL A 64 -0.01 1.13 11.30
N ALA A 65 -0.30 -0.15 11.03
CA ALA A 65 0.34 -0.93 9.97
C ALA A 65 -0.67 -1.20 8.84
N ILE A 66 -0.28 -0.92 7.59
CA ILE A 66 -1.06 -1.23 6.39
C ILE A 66 -0.30 -2.30 5.60
N VAL A 67 -0.96 -3.40 5.24
CA VAL A 67 -0.37 -4.50 4.47
C VAL A 67 -1.11 -4.67 3.15
N GLU A 68 -0.38 -4.72 2.05
CA GLU A 68 -0.90 -4.90 0.68
C GLU A 68 -0.13 -6.01 -0.03
N ALA A 69 -0.82 -6.84 -0.81
CA ALA A 69 -0.23 -7.97 -1.52
C ALA A 69 0.54 -7.53 -2.78
N ASN A 70 0.17 -6.40 -3.39
CA ASN A 70 0.80 -5.85 -4.58
C ASN A 70 1.42 -4.46 -4.30
N TYR A 71 0.77 -3.39 -4.78
CA TYR A 71 1.18 -2.00 -4.61
C TYR A 71 0.00 -1.19 -4.06
N ALA A 72 0.28 -0.11 -3.34
CA ALA A 72 -0.78 0.81 -2.91
C ALA A 72 -1.54 1.34 -4.14
N GLY A 73 -2.87 1.27 -4.10
CA GLY A 73 -3.72 1.61 -5.24
C GLY A 73 -3.72 0.61 -6.40
N PHE A 74 -3.32 -0.66 -6.19
CA PHE A 74 -3.36 -1.70 -7.24
C PHE A 74 -4.78 -2.05 -7.71
N GLY A 75 -5.77 -2.02 -6.80
CA GLY A 75 -7.17 -2.31 -7.13
C GLY A 75 -7.88 -1.17 -7.88
N ALA A 76 -9.13 -1.40 -8.27
CA ALA A 76 -10.00 -0.35 -8.82
C ALA A 76 -10.36 0.65 -7.71
N SER A 77 -9.50 1.63 -7.46
CA SER A 77 -9.77 2.73 -6.53
C SER A 77 -9.26 4.02 -7.13
#